data_AF-A0A529KAB5-F1
#
_entry.id   AF-A0A529KAB5-F1
#
_cell.length_a   1.000
_cell.length_b   1.000
_cell.length_c   1.000
_cell.angle_alpha   90.00
_cell.angle_beta   90.00
_cell.angle_gamma   90.00
#
_symmetry.space_group_name_H-M   'P 1'
#
loop_
_entity.id
_entity.type
_entity.pdbx_description
1 polymer ?
#
loop_
_entity_poly.entity_id
_entity_poly.type
_entity_poly.pdbx_seq_one_letter_code
_entity_poly.pdbx_strand_id
1 'polypeptide(L)'
;LNFPGHADTDLEIKAAAEKALGRTLKLTSMPWWVLRAGSPFVAMWRELVSMSYLRFEPHRLVSARLEGIIGTIPHTKLDRAVAEALDAIGVATIDGVSKAA
;
A
#
# COMPACT_ATOMS: atom_id res chain seq x y z
N LEU A 1 15.95 5.47 -12.71
CA LEU A 1 15.80 4.01 -12.86
C LEU A 1 14.77 3.62 -11.81
N ASN A 2 13.57 3.21 -12.20
CA ASN A 2 12.46 3.08 -11.24
C ASN A 2 11.98 1.63 -11.20
N PHE A 3 11.70 1.14 -9.99
CA PHE A 3 11.00 -0.11 -9.79
C PHE A 3 9.49 0.13 -9.91
N PRO A 4 8.76 -0.60 -10.77
CA PRO A 4 7.34 -0.34 -11.01
C PRO A 4 6.46 -0.64 -9.80
N GLY A 5 6.88 -1.57 -8.94
CA GLY A 5 6.13 -1.98 -7.76
C GLY A 5 4.76 -2.57 -8.08
N HIS A 6 3.90 -2.52 -7.07
CA HIS A 6 2.49 -2.89 -7.10
C HIS A 6 1.65 -1.60 -7.27
N ALA A 7 0.64 -1.63 -8.13
CA ALA A 7 -0.24 -0.51 -8.43
C ALA A 7 -1.66 -0.93 -8.09
N ASP A 8 -1.95 -0.92 -6.80
CA ASP A 8 -3.07 -1.66 -6.23
C ASP A 8 -4.17 -0.71 -5.75
N THR A 9 -5.39 -1.19 -5.85
CA THR A 9 -6.56 -0.56 -5.26
C THR A 9 -6.67 -0.88 -3.77
N ASP A 10 -7.46 -0.09 -3.04
CA ASP A 10 -7.72 -0.35 -1.62
C ASP A 10 -8.36 -1.72 -1.38
N LEU A 11 -9.17 -2.19 -2.34
CA LEU A 11 -9.86 -3.48 -2.25
C LEU A 11 -8.87 -4.64 -2.44
N GLU A 12 -7.90 -4.50 -3.33
CA GLU A 12 -6.84 -5.50 -3.53
C GLU A 12 -5.92 -5.59 -2.32
N ILE A 13 -5.49 -4.45 -1.77
CA ILE A 13 -4.71 -4.39 -0.53
C ILE A 13 -5.49 -5.01 0.63
N LYS A 14 -6.79 -4.68 0.76
CA LYS A 14 -7.66 -5.28 1.78
C LYS A 14 -7.73 -6.80 1.62
N ALA A 15 -7.99 -7.29 0.41
CA ALA A 15 -8.13 -8.72 0.15
C ALA A 15 -6.82 -9.48 0.47
N ALA A 16 -5.67 -8.95 0.05
CA ALA A 16 -4.37 -9.53 0.34
C ALA A 16 -4.06 -9.53 1.85
N ALA A 17 -4.39 -8.45 2.56
CA ALA A 17 -4.21 -8.35 4.00
C ALA A 17 -5.15 -9.29 4.78
N GLU A 18 -6.43 -9.40 4.40
CA GLU A 18 -7.37 -10.35 5.00
C GLU A 18 -6.92 -11.79 4.81
N LYS A 19 -6.41 -12.11 3.61
CA LYS A 19 -5.83 -13.42 3.31
C LYS A 19 -4.62 -13.71 4.19
N ALA A 20 -3.69 -12.76 4.34
CA ALA A 20 -2.51 -12.92 5.19
C ALA A 20 -2.85 -13.03 6.69
N LEU A 21 -3.90 -12.35 7.15
CA LEU A 21 -4.31 -12.33 8.56
C LEU A 21 -5.34 -13.39 8.93
N GLY A 22 -5.97 -14.06 7.95
CA GLY A 22 -7.01 -15.06 8.17
C GLY A 22 -8.29 -14.51 8.82
N ARG A 23 -8.54 -13.20 8.74
CA ARG A 23 -9.71 -12.54 9.33
C ARG A 23 -10.18 -11.39 8.46
N THR A 24 -11.44 -10.99 8.65
CA THR A 24 -11.98 -9.83 7.96
C THR A 24 -11.46 -8.51 8.55
N LEU A 25 -11.25 -7.53 7.67
CA LEU A 25 -10.82 -6.18 7.98
C LEU A 25 -11.94 -5.20 7.62
N LYS A 26 -12.13 -4.19 8.47
CA LYS A 26 -13.02 -3.07 8.17
C LYS A 26 -12.26 -2.03 7.36
N LEU A 27 -12.78 -1.68 6.19
CA LEU A 27 -12.28 -0.54 5.43
C LEU A 27 -12.94 0.74 5.94
N THR A 28 -12.15 1.75 6.24
CA THR A 28 -12.64 3.07 6.68
C THR A 28 -12.02 4.16 5.84
N SER A 29 -12.83 5.15 5.46
CA SER A 29 -12.36 6.29 4.68
C SER A 29 -11.79 7.38 5.58
N MET A 30 -10.73 8.02 5.12
CA MET A 30 -10.18 9.23 5.75
C MET A 30 -11.18 10.39 5.59
N PRO A 31 -11.49 11.15 6.66
CA PRO A 31 -12.47 12.22 6.61
C PRO A 31 -11.88 13.49 5.95
N TRP A 32 -11.66 13.45 4.63
CA TRP A 32 -11.02 14.53 3.88
C TRP A 32 -11.68 15.90 4.05
N TRP A 33 -12.99 15.95 4.31
CA TRP A 33 -13.71 17.19 4.56
C TRP A 33 -13.22 17.89 5.84
N VAL A 34 -12.91 17.13 6.91
CA VAL A 34 -12.39 17.67 8.18
C VAL A 34 -11.02 18.29 7.95
N LEU A 35 -10.16 17.59 7.23
CA LEU A 35 -8.81 18.05 6.90
C LEU A 35 -8.85 19.34 6.07
N ARG A 36 -9.75 19.41 5.08
CA ARG A 36 -9.95 20.62 4.27
C ARG A 36 -10.45 21.78 5.13
N ALA A 37 -11.44 21.55 6.00
CA ALA A 37 -11.99 22.58 6.87
C ALA A 37 -10.97 23.14 7.87
N GLY A 38 -10.10 22.28 8.42
CA GLY A 38 -9.05 22.72 9.35
C GLY A 38 -7.76 23.20 8.70
N SER A 39 -7.58 23.02 7.39
CA SER A 39 -6.38 23.43 6.65
C SER A 39 -5.97 24.91 6.80
N PRO A 40 -6.88 25.88 6.98
CA PRO A 40 -6.48 27.28 7.22
C PRO A 40 -5.80 27.49 8.57
N PHE A 41 -6.04 26.61 9.54
CA PHE A 41 -5.57 26.75 10.93
C PHE A 41 -4.36 25.85 11.24
N VAL A 42 -4.23 24.71 10.54
CA VAL A 42 -3.19 23.71 10.80
C VAL A 42 -2.34 23.48 9.55
N ALA A 43 -1.10 23.95 9.60
CA ALA A 43 -0.17 23.87 8.47
C ALA A 43 0.00 22.42 7.94
N MET A 44 0.13 21.44 8.84
CA MET A 44 0.24 20.02 8.46
C MET A 44 -0.96 19.54 7.63
N TRP A 45 -2.19 19.95 8.00
CA TRP A 45 -3.39 19.51 7.28
C TRP A 45 -3.49 20.12 5.90
N ARG A 46 -3.03 21.37 5.73
CA ARG A 46 -2.91 22.01 4.42
C ARG A 46 -1.99 21.22 3.49
N GLU A 47 -0.82 20.80 3.98
CA GLU A 47 0.11 20.00 3.16
C GLU A 47 -0.48 18.62 2.82
N LEU A 48 -1.13 17.94 3.79
CA LEU A 48 -1.82 16.68 3.52
C LEU A 48 -2.92 16.82 2.46
N VAL A 49 -3.70 17.90 2.51
CA VAL A 49 -4.74 18.20 1.50
C VAL A 49 -4.11 18.48 0.13
N SER A 50 -2.99 19.21 0.09
CA SER A 50 -2.24 19.47 -1.16
C SER A 50 -1.80 18.17 -1.82
N MET A 51 -1.36 17.19 -1.04
CA MET A 51 -0.93 15.87 -1.54
C MET A 51 -2.07 14.86 -1.72
N SER A 52 -3.33 15.27 -1.56
CA SER A 52 -4.48 14.35 -1.67
C SER A 52 -4.61 13.69 -3.03
N TYR A 53 -4.01 14.25 -4.08
CA TYR A 53 -3.98 13.64 -5.41
C TYR A 53 -3.35 12.23 -5.38
N LEU A 54 -2.39 11.95 -4.49
CA LEU A 54 -1.80 10.62 -4.31
C LEU A 54 -2.82 9.56 -3.88
N ARG A 55 -3.94 9.98 -3.28
CA ARG A 55 -5.01 9.07 -2.87
C ARG A 55 -6.04 8.83 -3.97
N PHE A 56 -6.29 9.85 -4.79
CA PHE A 56 -7.43 9.88 -5.71
C PHE A 56 -7.07 9.61 -7.17
N GLU A 57 -5.81 9.81 -7.55
CA GLU A 57 -5.35 9.55 -8.91
C GLU A 57 -4.56 8.23 -8.96
N PRO A 58 -4.94 7.29 -9.85
CA PRO A 58 -4.13 6.11 -10.11
C PRO A 58 -2.75 6.51 -10.62
N HIS A 59 -1.70 6.01 -9.98
CA HIS A 59 -0.33 6.33 -10.35
C HIS A 59 0.52 5.07 -10.37
N ARG A 60 1.49 5.04 -11.29
CA ARG A 60 2.46 3.95 -11.43
C ARG A 60 3.81 4.50 -11.84
N LEU A 61 4.87 3.89 -11.33
CA LEU A 61 6.24 4.23 -11.73
C LEU A 61 6.58 3.61 -13.08
N VAL A 62 7.08 4.43 -14.01
CA VAL A 62 7.54 3.97 -15.33
C VAL A 62 8.84 3.17 -15.18
N SER A 63 8.84 1.92 -15.66
CA SER A 63 9.93 0.97 -15.48
C SER A 63 10.67 0.55 -16.76
N ALA A 64 10.32 1.10 -17.92
CA ALA A 64 10.90 0.71 -19.21
C ALA A 64 12.44 0.76 -19.24
N ARG A 65 13.04 1.74 -18.57
CA ARG A 65 14.50 1.85 -18.45
C ARG A 65 15.11 0.73 -17.58
N LEU A 66 14.39 0.25 -16.57
CA LEU A 66 14.85 -0.87 -15.74
C LEU A 66 14.77 -2.17 -16.53
N GLU A 67 13.63 -2.41 -17.16
CA GLU A 67 13.41 -3.57 -18.01
C GLU A 67 14.42 -3.65 -19.16
N GLY A 68 14.78 -2.52 -19.77
CA GLY A 68 15.84 -2.48 -20.79
C GLY A 68 17.24 -2.83 -20.29
N ILE A 69 17.50 -2.77 -18.98
CA ILE A 69 18.80 -3.10 -18.37
C ILE A 69 18.83 -4.56 -17.89
N ILE A 70 17.76 -5.03 -17.24
CA ILE A 70 17.74 -6.36 -16.58
C ILE A 70 16.89 -7.40 -17.31
N GLY A 71 16.19 -7.02 -18.38
CA GLY A 71 15.14 -7.83 -19.00
C GLY A 71 13.87 -7.85 -18.15
N THR A 72 13.14 -8.96 -18.19
CA THR A 72 11.89 -9.11 -17.44
C THR A 72 12.09 -8.86 -15.94
N ILE A 73 11.35 -7.90 -15.40
CA ILE A 73 11.43 -7.55 -13.99
C ILE A 73 10.77 -8.66 -13.17
N PRO A 74 11.48 -9.30 -12.22
CA PRO A 74 10.87 -10.30 -11.35
C PRO A 74 9.84 -9.63 -10.43
N HIS A 75 8.66 -10.24 -10.32
CA HIS A 75 7.56 -9.74 -9.51
C HIS A 75 7.14 -10.77 -8.46
N THR A 76 7.23 -10.37 -7.19
CA THR A 76 6.57 -11.11 -6.09
C THR A 76 5.07 -10.94 -6.23
N LYS A 77 4.30 -12.03 -6.03
CA LYS A 77 2.84 -11.95 -6.01
C LYS A 77 2.38 -11.10 -4.82
N LEU A 78 1.36 -10.27 -5.01
CA LEU A 78 0.87 -9.32 -4.01
C LEU A 78 0.59 -9.98 -2.66
N ASP A 79 -0.15 -11.08 -2.65
CA ASP A 79 -0.48 -11.83 -1.42
C ASP A 79 0.76 -12.18 -0.60
N ARG A 80 1.82 -12.62 -1.27
CA ARG A 80 3.08 -12.99 -0.62
C ARG A 80 3.83 -11.75 -0.12
N ALA A 81 3.89 -10.70 -0.93
CA ALA A 81 4.52 -9.45 -0.55
C ALA A 81 3.86 -8.81 0.68
N VAL A 82 2.53 -8.84 0.75
CA VAL A 82 1.75 -8.32 1.90
C VAL A 82 1.98 -9.18 3.15
N ALA A 83 1.94 -10.51 3.02
CA ALA A 83 2.19 -11.41 4.15
C ALA A 83 3.61 -11.22 4.75
N GLU A 84 4.64 -11.19 3.88
CA GLU A 84 6.02 -10.96 4.30
C GLU A 84 6.21 -9.56 4.90
N ALA A 85 5.55 -8.53 4.35
CA ALA A 85 5.64 -7.17 4.87
C ALA A 85 4.98 -7.02 6.26
N LEU A 86 3.82 -7.65 6.48
CA LEU A 86 3.14 -7.65 7.78
C LEU A 86 3.98 -8.33 8.85
N ASP A 87 4.57 -9.49 8.53
CA ASP A 87 5.47 -10.21 9.43
C ASP A 87 6.70 -9.35 9.79
N ALA A 88 7.31 -8.69 8.80
CA ALA A 88 8.47 -7.83 8.98
C ALA A 88 8.22 -6.62 9.91
N ILE A 89 6.98 -6.11 9.98
CA ILE A 89 6.61 -5.02 10.90
C ILE A 89 6.02 -5.53 12.23
N GLY A 90 6.10 -6.84 12.49
CA GLY A 90 5.67 -7.46 13.74
C GLY A 90 4.17 -7.76 13.83
N VAL A 91 3.46 -7.81 12.71
CA VAL A 91 2.06 -8.23 12.64
C VAL A 91 2.01 -9.71 12.26
N ALA A 92 1.66 -10.56 13.24
CA ALA A 92 1.57 -12.00 13.04
C ALA A 92 0.57 -12.35 11.92
N THR A 93 1.05 -13.10 10.93
CA THR A 93 0.26 -13.64 9.81
C THR A 93 0.03 -15.14 10.00
N ILE A 94 -0.95 -15.70 9.27
CA ILE A 94 -1.25 -17.14 9.35
C ILE A 94 -0.03 -18.03 9.04
N ASP A 95 0.82 -17.60 8.11
CA ASP A 95 2.01 -18.34 7.70
C ASP A 95 3.21 -18.08 8.63
N GLY A 96 3.31 -16.87 9.22
CA GLY A 96 4.35 -16.52 10.19
C GLY A 96 4.23 -17.31 11.50
N VAL A 97 3.00 -17.57 11.96
CA VAL A 97 2.73 -18.41 13.14
C VAL A 97 3.20 -19.86 12.93
N SER A 98 3.06 -20.39 11.71
CA SER A 98 3.50 -21.76 11.36
C SER A 98 5.02 -21.89 11.30
N LYS A 99 5.75 -20.78 11.08
CA LYS A 99 7.22 -20.76 11.04
C LYS A 99 7.88 -20.57 12.41
N ALA A 100 7.11 -20.14 13.41
CA ALA A 100 7.56 -19.86 14.78
C ALA A 100 7.21 -20.97 15.79
N ALA A 101 6.41 -21.97 15.39
CA ALA A 101 6.05 -23.16 16.17
C ALA A 101 6.95 -24.34 15.82
#